data_AF-A0A2V8PP31-F1
#
_entry.id   AF-A0A2V8PP31-F1
#
_cell.length_a   1.000
_cell.length_b   1.000
_cell.length_c   1.000
_cell.angle_alpha   90.00
_cell.angle_beta   90.00
_cell.angle_gamma   90.00
#
_symmetry.space_group_name_H-M   'P 1'
#
loop_
_entity.id
_entity.type
_entity.pdbx_description
1 polymer ?
#
loop_
_entity_poly.entity_id
_entity_poly.type
_entity_poly.pdbx_seq_one_letter_code
_entity_poly.pdbx_strand_id
1 'polypeptide(L)' 'MPADDIAVVHAGLGDNGQAFEWLDRAYQEHSSWLAYLKAAPRMDALRSDSRFAALLRQVALI' A
#
# COMPACT_ATOMS: atom_id res chain seq x y z
N MET A 1 -12.65 6.56 -7.41
CA MET A 1 -12.03 6.48 -6.08
C MET A 1 -10.54 6.32 -6.31
N PRO A 2 -9.68 7.05 -5.60
CA PRO A 2 -8.23 6.85 -5.63
C PRO A 2 -7.88 5.38 -5.37
N ALA A 3 -6.87 4.84 -6.06
CA ALA A 3 -6.45 3.45 -5.88
C ALA A 3 -6.00 3.15 -4.44
N ASP A 4 -5.47 4.16 -3.73
CA ASP A 4 -5.09 4.08 -2.32
C ASP A 4 -6.26 3.82 -1.36
N ASP A 5 -7.43 4.43 -1.59
CA ASP A 5 -8.62 4.16 -0.77
C ASP A 5 -9.07 2.69 -0.88
N ILE A 6 -8.97 2.11 -2.08
CA ILE A 6 -9.34 0.72 -2.32
C ILE A 6 -8.31 -0.22 -1.69
N ALA A 7 -7.02 0.07 -1.83
CA ALA A 7 -5.95 -0.66 -1.14
C ALA A 7 -6.14 -0.71 0.37
N VAL A 8 -6.53 0.43 0.97
CA VAL A 8 -6.84 0.55 2.40
C VAL A 8 -7.98 -0.36 2.83
N VAL A 9 -9.05 -0.43 2.04
CA VAL A 9 -10.19 -1.31 2.34
C VAL A 9 -9.76 -2.77 2.34
N HIS A 10 -9.06 -3.23 1.30
CA HIS A 10 -8.59 -4.61 1.23
C HIS A 10 -7.59 -4.96 2.34
N ALA A 11 -6.70 -4.02 2.69
CA ALA A 11 -5.79 -4.21 3.81
C ALA A 11 -6.54 -4.35 5.14
N GLY A 12 -7.61 -3.58 5.35
CA GLY A 12 -8.48 -3.67 6.53
C GLY A 12 -9.29 -4.97 6.59
N LEU A 13 -9.58 -5.58 5.43
CA LEU A 13 -10.25 -6.88 5.32
C LEU A 13 -9.28 -8.07 5.50
N GLY A 14 -7.97 -7.83 5.54
CA GLY A 14 -6.94 -8.89 5.55
C GLY A 14 -6.69 -9.51 4.17
N ASP A 15 -7.30 -8.94 3.12
CA ASP A 15 -7.15 -9.37 1.73
C ASP A 15 -5.87 -8.81 1.13
N ASN A 16 -4.73 -9.21 1.71
CA ASN A 16 -3.42 -8.64 1.40
C ASN A 16 -3.08 -8.72 -0.09
N GLY A 17 -3.52 -9.79 -0.77
CA GLY A 17 -3.33 -9.93 -2.22
C GLY A 17 -3.92 -8.77 -3.02
N GLN A 18 -5.21 -8.48 -2.83
CA GLN A 18 -5.85 -7.35 -3.51
C GLN A 18 -5.32 -6.00 -3.03
N ALA A 19 -4.97 -5.88 -1.74
CA ALA A 19 -4.37 -4.66 -1.24
C ALA A 19 -3.09 -4.30 -2.01
N PHE A 20 -2.21 -5.28 -2.28
CA PHE A 20 -1.01 -5.06 -3.08
C PHE A 20 -1.29 -4.74 -4.56
N GLU A 21 -2.28 -5.37 -5.19
CA GLU A 21 -2.67 -5.03 -6.57
C GLU A 21 -3.11 -3.56 -6.68
N TRP A 22 -3.87 -3.07 -5.71
CA TRP A 22 -4.29 -1.67 -5.67
C TRP A 22 -3.14 -0.71 -5.31
N LEU A 23 -2.20 -1.14 -4.47
CA LEU A 23 -0.99 -0.36 -4.18
C LEU A 23 -0.06 -0.24 -5.40
N ASP A 24 0.10 -1.31 -6.18
CA ASP A 24 0.84 -1.27 -7.45
C ASP A 24 0.17 -0.32 -8.45
N ARG A 25 -1.16 -0.31 -8.49
CA ARG A 25 -1.90 0.66 -9.30
C ARG A 25 -1.71 2.09 -8.80
N ALA A 26 -1.80 2.33 -7.50
CA ALA A 26 -1.52 3.64 -6.92
C ALA A 26 -0.09 4.10 -7.23
N TYR A 27 0.85 3.16 -7.33
CA TYR A 27 2.24 3.44 -7.71
C TYR A 27 2.33 3.86 -9.19
N GLN A 28 1.67 3.13 -10.09
CA GLN A 28 1.60 3.51 -11.52
C GLN A 28 0.90 4.85 -11.75
N GLU A 29 -0.09 5.18 -10.92
CA GLU A 29 -0.81 6.45 -10.95
C GLU A 29 -0.01 7.61 -10.30
N HIS A 30 1.21 7.34 -9.80
CA HIS A 30 2.04 8.29 -9.05
C HIS A 30 1.27 8.96 -7.89
N SER A 31 0.44 8.18 -7.18
CA SER A 31 -0.35 8.69 -6.06
C SER A 31 0.57 9.27 -4.98
N SER A 32 0.36 10.54 -4.64
CA SER A 32 1.10 11.22 -3.57
C SER A 32 0.85 10.60 -2.19
N TRP A 33 -0.25 9.85 -2.03
CA TRP A 33 -0.57 9.14 -0.79
C TRP A 33 0.48 8.08 -0.44
N LEU A 34 1.13 7.47 -1.45
CA LEU A 34 2.15 6.46 -1.22
C LEU A 34 3.35 6.97 -0.42
N ALA A 35 3.62 8.27 -0.41
CA ALA A 35 4.64 8.87 0.44
C ALA A 35 4.34 8.70 1.94
N TYR A 36 3.07 8.50 2.31
CA TYR A 36 2.63 8.30 3.69
C TYR A 36 2.44 6.83 4.06
N LEU A 37 2.69 5.91 3.12
CA LEU A 37 2.40 4.48 3.27
C LEU A 37 3.06 3.88 4.53
N LYS A 38 4.31 4.27 4.81
CA LYS A 38 5.06 3.82 6.00
C LYS A 38 4.40 4.26 7.31
N ALA A 39 3.78 5.43 7.33
CA ALA A 39 3.15 6.02 8.51
C ALA A 39 1.65 5.69 8.63
N ALA A 40 1.03 5.10 7.61
CA ALA A 40 -0.40 4.81 7.59
C ALA A 40 -0.77 3.66 8.55
N PRO A 41 -1.57 3.88 9.61
CA PRO A 41 -1.96 2.83 10.57
C PRO A 41 -2.83 1.74 9.93
N ARG A 42 -3.53 2.09 8.85
CA ARG A 42 -4.39 1.15 8.12
C ARG A 42 -3.58 0.09 7.35
N MET A 43 -2.28 0.31 7.18
CA MET A 43 -1.34 -0.61 6.52
C MET A 43 -0.62 -1.53 7.51
N ASP A 44 -0.93 -1.45 8.81
CA ASP A 44 -0.28 -2.26 9.84
C ASP A 44 -0.38 -3.76 9.54
N ALA A 45 -1.51 -4.22 8.99
CA ALA A 45 -1.71 -5.60 8.57
C ALA A 45 -0.75 -6.05 7.46
N LEU A 46 -0.30 -5.13 6.60
CA LEU A 46 0.62 -5.42 5.50
C LEU A 46 2.09 -5.33 5.91
N ARG A 47 2.41 -4.69 7.04
CA ARG A 47 3.81 -4.50 7.48
C ARG A 47 4.56 -5.80 7.74
N SER A 48 3.85 -6.87 8.09
CA SER A 48 4.42 -8.20 8.30
C SER A 48 4.71 -8.94 6.99
N ASP A 49 4.17 -8.47 5.86
CA ASP A 49 4.35 -9.06 4.55
C ASP A 49 5.63 -8.52 3.89
N SER A 50 6.48 -9.42 3.38
CA SER A 50 7.75 -9.04 2.74
C SER A 50 7.55 -8.15 1.50
N ARG A 51 6.39 -8.23 0.84
CA ARG A 51 6.03 -7.38 -0.31
C ARG A 51 5.86 -5.92 0.09
N PHE A 52 5.48 -5.62 1.33
CA PHE A 52 5.38 -4.25 1.82
C PHE A 52 6.73 -3.56 1.88
N ALA A 53 7.78 -4.27 2.32
CA ALA A 53 9.14 -3.75 2.30
C ALA A 53 9.65 -3.52 0.87
N ALA A 54 9.28 -4.37 -0.09
CA ALA A 54 9.61 -4.17 -1.50
C ALA A 54 8.94 -2.92 -2.07
N LEU A 55 7.65 -2.73 -1.79
CA LEU A 55 6.90 -1.55 -2.21
C LEU A 55 7.49 -0.26 -1.61
N LEU A 56 7.85 -0.26 -0.33
CA LEU A 56 8.51 0.90 0.31
C LEU A 56 9.83 1.29 -0.36
N ARG A 57 10.59 0.33 -0.90
CA ARG A 57 11.80 0.62 -1.68
C ARG A 57 11.47 1.25 -3.03
N GLN A 58 10.42 0.78 -3.70
CA GLN A 58 9.98 1.36 -4.99
C GLN A 58 9.55 2.82 -4.82
N VAL A 59 8.91 3.17 -3.71
CA VAL A 59 8.52 4.55 -3.38
C VAL A 59 9.60 5.35 -2.64
N ALA A 60 10.83 4.82 -2.54
CA ALA A 60 11.98 5.46 -1.91
C ALA A 60 11.78 5.89 -0.44
N LEU A 61 11.05 5.10 0.35
CA LEU A 61 10.78 5.36 1.78
C LEU A 61 11.73 4.62 2.75
N ILE A 62 12.60 3.76 2.23
CA ILE A 62 13.68 3.04 2.92
C ILE A 62 14.84 2.73 1.98
#